data_AF-A0A5E4EZU9-F1
#
_entry.id   AF-A0A5E4EZU9-F1
#
_cell.length_a   1.000
_cell.length_b   1.000
_cell.length_c   1.000
_cell.angle_alpha   90.00
_cell.angle_beta   90.00
_cell.angle_gamma   90.00
#
_symmetry.space_group_name_H-M   'P 1'
#
loop_
_entity.id
_entity.type
_entity.pdbx_description
1 polymer ?
#
loop_
_entity_poly.entity_id
_entity_poly.type
_entity_poly.pdbx_seq_one_letter_code
_entity_poly.pdbx_strand_id
1 'polypeptide(L)' 'MSTVKKMAVALVVLCAVFSCMEKVVDSADAGVDCYDACNTGCVQSNTRLYQRCDRKCRIRF' A
#
# COMPACT_ATOMS: atom_id res chain seq x y z
N MET A 1 2.65 -40.11 -10.78
CA MET A 1 2.78 -39.04 -9.75
C MET A 1 1.97 -39.45 -8.53
N SER A 2 2.59 -39.72 -7.38
CA SER A 2 1.90 -40.16 -6.15
C SER A 2 0.88 -39.10 -5.69
N THR A 3 -0.17 -39.53 -4.99
CA THR A 3 -1.22 -38.64 -4.44
C THR A 3 -0.61 -37.52 -3.60
N VAL A 4 0.39 -37.84 -2.78
CA VAL A 4 1.16 -36.87 -1.99
C VAL A 4 1.83 -35.80 -2.88
N LYS A 5 2.44 -36.20 -4.00
CA LYS A 5 3.07 -35.26 -4.93
C LYS A 5 2.05 -34.36 -5.65
N LYS A 6 0.84 -34.87 -5.92
CA LYS A 6 -0.26 -34.05 -6.48
C LYS A 6 -0.76 -33.02 -5.46
N MET A 7 -0.93 -33.43 -4.19
CA MET A 7 -1.36 -32.54 -3.12
C MET A 7 -0.31 -31.45 -2.84
N ALA A 8 0.98 -31.81 -2.81
CA ALA A 8 2.06 -30.85 -2.63
C ALA A 8 2.10 -29.80 -3.75
N VAL A 9 1.94 -30.22 -5.01
CA VAL A 9 1.88 -29.29 -6.15
C VAL A 9 0.66 -28.37 -6.06
N ALA A 10 -0.52 -28.90 -5.72
CA ALA A 10 -1.72 -28.10 -5.56
C ALA A 10 -1.56 -27.04 -4.46
N LEU A 11 -0.92 -27.40 -3.35
CA LEU A 11 -0.69 -26.51 -2.20
C LEU A 11 0.31 -25.40 -2.57
N VAL A 12 1.38 -25.72 -3.29
CA VAL A 12 2.34 -24.73 -3.79
C VAL A 12 1.70 -23.76 -4.79
N VAL A 13 0.88 -24.26 -5.71
CA VAL A 13 0.15 -23.41 -6.67
C VAL A 13 -0.83 -22.49 -5.94
N LEU A 14 -1.56 -23.02 -4.94
CA LEU A 14 -2.48 -22.24 -4.13
C LEU A 14 -1.76 -21.12 -3.36
N CYS A 15 -0.64 -21.44 -2.72
CA CYS A 15 0.20 -20.45 -2.05
C CYS A 15 0.72 -19.38 -3.02
N ALA A 16 1.17 -19.77 -4.21
CA ALA A 16 1.64 -18.83 -5.22
C ALA A 16 0.52 -17.88 -5.69
N VAL A 17 -0.69 -18.39 -5.91
CA VAL A 17 -1.85 -17.56 -6.29
C VAL A 17 -2.20 -16.56 -5.18
N PHE A 18 -2.22 -17.00 -3.91
CA PHE A 18 -2.48 -16.08 -2.79
C PHE A 18 -1.36 -15.06 -2.57
N SER A 19 -0.09 -15.40 -2.81
CA SER A 19 1.02 -14.44 -2.75
C SER A 19 0.96 -13.41 -3.87
N CYS A 20 0.42 -13.76 -5.05
CA CYS A 20 0.18 -12.80 -6.14
C CYS A 20 -1.04 -11.90 -5.89
N MET A 21 -1.90 -12.24 -4.93
CA MET A 21 -2.97 -11.36 -4.43
C MET A 21 -2.44 -10.37 -3.39
N GLU A 22 -1.24 -9.83 -3.61
CA GLU A 22 -0.84 -8.63 -2.92
C GLU A 22 -1.74 -7.48 -3.40
N LYS A 23 -2.66 -7.07 -2.52
CA LYS A 23 -3.29 -5.75 -2.48
C LYS A 23 -3.98 -5.30 -3.78
N VAL A 24 -5.17 -5.84 -4.04
CA VAL A 24 -6.26 -4.97 -4.55
C VAL A 24 -6.83 -4.22 -3.35
N VAL A 25 -5.98 -3.44 -2.67
CA VAL A 25 -6.47 -2.35 -1.85
C VAL A 25 -6.76 -1.29 -2.89
N ASP A 26 -8.05 -1.08 -3.14
CA ASP A 26 -8.57 0.01 -3.94
C ASP A 26 -7.66 1.23 -3.82
N SER A 27 -7.20 1.75 -4.95
CA SER A 27 -6.39 2.96 -5.08
C SER A 27 -7.05 4.21 -4.47
N ALA A 28 -8.20 4.07 -3.80
CA ALA A 28 -8.89 5.07 -3.01
C ALA A 28 -8.36 5.19 -1.57
N ASP A 29 -7.96 4.09 -0.91
CA ASP A 29 -7.45 4.13 0.48
C ASP A 29 -5.93 4.36 0.55
N ALA A 30 -5.19 3.99 -0.49
CA ALA A 30 -3.76 4.30 -0.59
C ALA A 30 -3.48 5.82 -0.73
N GLY A 31 -4.47 6.61 -1.16
CA GLY A 31 -4.36 8.06 -1.22
C GLY A 31 -4.30 8.70 0.17
N VAL A 32 -5.05 8.14 1.13
CA VAL A 32 -5.05 8.60 2.53
C VAL A 32 -3.72 8.27 3.19
N ASP A 33 -3.20 7.06 3.00
CA ASP A 33 -1.88 6.68 3.53
C ASP A 33 -0.73 7.50 2.92
N CYS A 34 -0.76 7.77 1.60
CA CYS A 34 0.26 8.60 0.95
C CYS A 34 0.18 10.07 1.37
N TYR A 35 -1.04 10.60 1.49
CA TYR A 35 -1.26 11.97 1.94
C TYR A 35 -0.87 12.13 3.41
N ASP A 36 -1.28 11.21 4.29
CA ASP A 36 -0.99 11.29 5.73
C ASP A 36 0.50 11.08 6.02
N ALA A 37 1.16 10.16 5.31
CA ALA A 37 2.62 10.02 5.37
C ALA A 37 3.34 11.29 4.89
N CYS A 38 2.86 11.92 3.81
CA CYS A 38 3.40 13.20 3.32
C CYS A 38 3.16 14.33 4.34
N ASN A 39 1.96 14.43 4.89
CA ASN A 39 1.55 15.48 5.82
C ASN A 39 2.23 15.33 7.19
N THR A 40 2.51 14.09 7.63
CA THR A 40 3.34 13.82 8.82
C THR A 40 4.73 14.45 8.68
N GLY A 41 5.30 14.44 7.46
CA GLY A 41 6.55 15.13 7.14
C GLY A 41 6.45 16.67 7.14
N CYS A 42 5.25 17.23 7.19
CA CYS A 42 5.02 18.68 7.23
C CYS A 42 5.07 19.28 8.66
N VAL A 43 5.40 18.49 9.70
CA VAL A 43 5.46 18.94 11.10
C VAL A 43 6.42 20.13 11.28
N GLN A 44 5.87 21.31 11.55
CA GLN A 44 6.60 22.55 11.80
C GLN A 44 5.68 23.56 12.52
N SER A 45 6.25 24.34 13.44
CA SER A 45 5.59 25.41 14.20
C SER A 45 5.10 26.59 13.35
N ASN A 46 5.79 26.89 12.24
CA ASN A 46 5.42 27.96 11.33
C ASN A 46 4.22 27.54 10.45
N THR A 47 3.06 28.13 10.72
CA THR A 47 1.78 27.81 10.05
C THR A 47 1.81 28.04 8.54
N ARG A 48 2.53 29.04 8.06
CA ARG A 48 2.66 29.33 6.62
C ARG A 48 3.45 28.25 5.89
N LEU A 49 4.47 27.68 6.53
CA LEU A 49 5.26 26.59 5.96
C LEU A 49 4.48 25.27 5.97
N TYR A 50 3.75 24.99 7.06
CA TYR A 50 2.83 23.85 7.13
C TYR A 50 1.82 23.88 5.97
N GLN A 51 1.10 25.00 5.79
CA GLN A 51 0.11 25.14 4.71
C GLN A 51 0.69 24.98 3.31
N ARG A 52 1.94 25.42 3.08
CA ARG A 52 2.63 25.20 1.80
C ARG A 52 2.97 23.73 1.57
N CYS A 53 3.40 23.03 2.62
CA CYS A 53 3.72 21.61 2.57
C CYS A 53 2.45 20.77 2.36
N ASP A 54 1.39 21.04 3.13
CA ASP A 54 0.07 20.40 2.98
C ASP A 54 -0.48 20.54 1.55
N ARG A 55 -0.43 21.76 0.99
CA ARG A 55 -0.84 21.99 -0.41
C ARG A 55 -0.05 21.14 -1.41
N LYS A 56 1.25 20.92 -1.19
CA LYS A 56 2.06 20.06 -2.06
C LYS A 56 1.63 18.60 -1.93
N CYS A 57 1.34 18.13 -0.73
CA CYS A 57 0.82 16.78 -0.51
C CYS A 57 -0.50 16.56 -1.25
N ARG A 58 -1.44 17.51 -1.18
CA ARG A 58 -2.74 17.46 -1.90
C ARG A 58 -2.65 17.55 -3.43
N ILE A 59 -1.59 18.12 -3.97
CA ILE A 59 -1.39 18.19 -5.44
C ILE A 59 -0.78 16.90 -5.96
N ARG A 60 0.06 16.26 -5.13
CA ARG A 60 0.87 15.09 -5.52
C ARG A 60 0.12 13.77 -5.32
N PHE A 61 -0.81 13.72 -4.38
CA PHE A 61 -1.57 12.55 -3.98
C PHE A 61 -3.06 12.86 -3.97
#